data_AF-A0A517SV49-F1
#
_entry.id   AF-A0A517SV49-F1
#
_cell.length_a   1.000
_cell.length_b   1.000
_cell.length_c   1.000
_cell.angle_alpha   90.00
_cell.angle_beta   90.00
_cell.angle_gamma   90.00
#
_symmetry.space_group_name_H-M   'P 1'
#
loop_
_entity.id
_entity.type
_entity.pdbx_description
1 polymer ?
#
loop_
_entity_poly.entity_id
_entity_poly.type
_entity_poly.pdbx_seq_one_letter_code
_entity_poly.pdbx_strand_id
1 'polypeptide(L)'
;MHCITLAQFASQIAQHADVWAQTPDEIPTDAIHTYWISAKTRHQQWHEVLSQFRDARNEADFGALRHYWSYYLPVLQEIVVSDQLSRMMATVADMKQQAGDAHESAASFFAIANGVYFSGLECSNRLANLLLTPAGVETRDLVMLNRLRRTCERWTDWQIGLTNLGSQRSFRFCFDVDRGETFRDELKLSKDRGQLELATQLLTMSMLGSYQRYLSKRDGLKRNNQQWVESIMALLHPAMFDLTGLPMSVPGSQSAQENAGSVFT
;
A
#
# COMPACT_ATOMS: atom_id res chain seq x y z
N MET A 1 -15.17 5.60 -1.97
CA MET A 1 -14.16 5.63 -0.92
C MET A 1 -13.06 6.62 -1.28
N HIS A 2 -12.65 7.47 -0.33
CA HIS A 2 -11.58 8.46 -0.52
C HIS A 2 -10.20 7.77 -0.52
N CYS A 3 -9.19 8.33 -1.19
CA CYS A 3 -7.87 7.70 -1.32
C CYS A 3 -7.14 7.54 0.04
N ILE A 4 -7.46 8.36 1.04
CA ILE A 4 -6.93 8.21 2.41
C ILE A 4 -7.27 6.85 3.04
N THR A 5 -8.40 6.24 2.64
CA THR A 5 -8.76 4.90 3.12
C THR A 5 -7.79 3.84 2.58
N LEU A 6 -7.20 4.05 1.40
CA LEU A 6 -6.16 3.17 0.85
C LEU A 6 -4.89 3.22 1.70
N ALA A 7 -4.49 4.41 2.15
CA ALA A 7 -3.37 4.59 3.08
C ALA A 7 -3.64 3.93 4.44
N GLN A 8 -4.86 4.10 4.98
CA GLN A 8 -5.26 3.42 6.21
C GLN A 8 -5.18 1.90 6.05
N PHE A 9 -5.67 1.39 4.92
CA PHE A 9 -5.64 -0.04 4.62
C PHE A 9 -4.21 -0.57 4.44
N ALA A 10 -3.33 0.19 3.79
CA ALA A 10 -1.90 -0.12 3.71
C ALA A 10 -1.26 -0.22 5.11
N SER A 11 -1.63 0.67 6.04
CA SER A 11 -1.17 0.59 7.44
C SER A 11 -1.65 -0.67 8.14
N GLN A 12 -2.89 -1.11 7.91
CA GLN A 12 -3.41 -2.36 8.47
C GLN A 12 -2.65 -3.56 7.89
N ILE A 13 -2.43 -3.59 6.58
CA ILE A 13 -1.61 -4.63 5.95
C ILE A 13 -0.21 -4.67 6.56
N ALA A 14 0.44 -3.53 6.75
CA ALA A 14 1.78 -3.46 7.32
C ALA A 14 1.83 -4.01 8.76
N GLN A 15 0.81 -3.71 9.58
CA GLN A 15 0.70 -4.19 10.96
C GLN A 15 0.50 -5.71 11.06
N HIS A 16 -0.17 -6.31 10.07
CA HIS A 16 -0.52 -7.73 10.06
C HIS A 16 0.26 -8.54 9.02
N ALA A 17 1.32 -7.97 8.43
CA ALA A 17 2.07 -8.59 7.33
C ALA A 17 2.67 -9.95 7.72
N ASP A 18 3.20 -10.08 8.94
CA ASP A 18 3.75 -11.34 9.45
C ASP A 18 2.70 -12.44 9.56
N VAL A 19 1.49 -12.12 10.04
CA VAL A 19 0.37 -13.08 10.13
C VAL A 19 0.05 -13.60 8.73
N TRP A 20 -0.05 -12.69 7.77
CA TRP A 20 -0.44 -13.01 6.41
C TRP A 20 0.62 -13.83 5.68
N ALA A 21 1.90 -13.51 5.89
CA ALA A 21 3.01 -14.26 5.33
C ALA A 21 3.10 -15.69 5.88
N GLN A 22 2.84 -15.87 7.18
CA GLN A 22 2.98 -17.18 7.86
C GLN A 22 1.74 -18.07 7.74
N THR A 23 0.58 -17.52 7.38
CA THR A 23 -0.64 -18.31 7.19
C THR A 23 -0.44 -19.29 6.03
N PRO A 24 -0.47 -20.62 6.27
CA PRO A 24 -0.13 -21.63 5.27
C PRO A 24 -1.21 -21.80 4.18
N ASP A 25 -2.34 -21.10 4.31
CA ASP A 25 -3.48 -21.27 3.41
C ASP A 25 -3.18 -20.84 1.97
N GLU A 26 -3.74 -21.64 1.05
CA GLU A 26 -3.74 -21.38 -0.39
C GLU A 26 -4.56 -20.12 -0.69
N ILE A 27 -4.01 -19.22 -1.50
CA ILE A 27 -4.74 -18.04 -1.95
C ILE A 27 -5.66 -18.47 -3.09
N PRO A 28 -6.99 -18.25 -2.99
CA PRO A 28 -7.91 -18.61 -4.08
C PRO A 28 -7.52 -17.90 -5.38
N THR A 29 -7.38 -18.67 -6.47
CA THR A 29 -7.03 -18.14 -7.80
C THR A 29 -8.01 -17.04 -8.26
N ASP A 30 -9.30 -17.20 -7.95
CA ASP A 30 -10.32 -16.19 -8.26
C ASP A 30 -10.08 -14.85 -7.53
N ALA A 31 -9.55 -14.88 -6.31
CA ALA A 31 -9.20 -13.68 -5.57
C ALA A 31 -7.98 -12.98 -6.18
N ILE A 32 -6.95 -13.73 -6.58
CA ILE A 32 -5.77 -13.20 -7.31
C ILE A 32 -6.21 -12.54 -8.63
N HIS A 33 -7.09 -13.21 -9.38
CA HIS A 33 -7.62 -12.70 -10.64
C HIS A 33 -8.44 -11.42 -10.43
N THR A 34 -9.31 -11.39 -9.41
CA THR A 34 -10.11 -10.20 -9.07
C THR A 34 -9.22 -9.02 -8.67
N TYR A 35 -8.17 -9.27 -7.87
CA TYR A 35 -7.17 -8.27 -7.52
C TYR A 35 -6.48 -7.69 -8.76
N TRP A 36 -6.06 -8.55 -9.67
CA TRP A 36 -5.43 -8.12 -10.92
C TRP A 36 -6.36 -7.27 -11.80
N ILE A 37 -7.62 -7.70 -12.00
CA ILE A 37 -8.61 -6.95 -12.80
C ILE A 37 -8.86 -5.57 -12.21
N SER A 38 -9.07 -5.49 -10.89
CA SER A 38 -9.31 -4.24 -10.18
C SER A 38 -8.13 -3.28 -10.34
N ALA A 39 -6.90 -3.77 -10.16
CA ALA A 39 -5.69 -2.96 -10.34
C ALA A 39 -5.51 -2.50 -11.79
N LYS A 40 -5.70 -3.39 -12.77
CA LYS A 40 -5.57 -3.06 -14.19
C LYS A 40 -6.56 -1.99 -14.64
N THR A 41 -7.83 -2.12 -14.25
CA THR A 41 -8.89 -1.16 -14.59
C THR A 41 -8.56 0.22 -14.04
N ARG A 42 -8.05 0.29 -12.81
CA ARG A 42 -7.57 1.52 -12.18
C ARG A 42 -6.39 2.14 -12.94
N HIS A 43 -5.37 1.35 -13.27
CA HIS A 43 -4.20 1.86 -14.01
C HIS A 43 -4.58 2.39 -15.39
N GLN A 44 -5.52 1.75 -16.09
CA GLN A 44 -6.04 2.26 -17.36
C GLN A 44 -6.65 3.66 -17.21
N GLN A 45 -7.51 3.86 -16.21
CA GLN A 45 -8.09 5.19 -15.93
C GLN A 45 -7.01 6.22 -15.58
N TRP A 46 -5.98 5.85 -14.83
CA TRP A 46 -4.86 6.75 -14.55
C TRP A 46 -4.08 7.11 -15.80
N HIS A 47 -3.84 6.16 -16.71
CA HIS A 47 -3.18 6.42 -17.97
C HIS A 47 -3.98 7.38 -18.86
N GLU A 48 -5.30 7.22 -18.92
CA GLU A 48 -6.21 8.14 -19.63
C GLU A 48 -6.15 9.55 -19.03
N VAL A 49 -6.16 9.67 -17.70
CA VAL A 49 -6.03 10.97 -17.02
C VAL A 49 -4.66 11.59 -17.29
N LEU A 50 -3.57 10.82 -17.27
CA LEU A 50 -2.24 11.34 -17.56
C LEU A 50 -2.06 11.70 -19.05
N SER A 51 -2.73 11.01 -19.97
CA SER A 51 -2.66 11.33 -21.40
C SER A 51 -3.38 12.64 -21.74
N GLN A 52 -4.52 12.92 -21.11
CA GLN A 52 -5.25 14.18 -21.32
C GLN A 52 -4.41 15.42 -21.01
N PHE A 53 -3.55 15.37 -19.98
CA PHE A 53 -2.59 16.46 -19.72
C PHE A 53 -1.62 16.66 -20.87
N ARG A 54 -1.05 15.56 -21.37
CA ARG A 54 -0.09 15.58 -22.47
C ARG A 54 -0.74 16.15 -23.73
N ASP A 55 -1.97 15.75 -24.02
CA ASP A 55 -2.68 16.16 -25.22
C ASP A 55 -3.02 17.67 -25.13
N ALA A 56 -3.58 18.14 -24.02
CA ALA A 56 -3.84 19.58 -23.76
C ALA A 56 -2.55 20.43 -23.82
N ARG A 57 -1.43 19.89 -23.32
CA ARG A 57 -0.12 20.54 -23.40
C ARG A 57 0.39 20.66 -24.84
N ASN A 58 0.24 19.60 -25.64
CA ASN A 58 0.69 19.59 -27.03
C ASN A 58 -0.11 20.56 -27.91
N GLU A 59 -1.40 20.76 -27.59
CA GLU A 59 -2.27 21.74 -28.25
C GLU A 59 -2.02 23.18 -27.78
N ALA A 60 -1.18 23.38 -26.76
CA ALA A 60 -0.90 24.67 -26.12
C ALA A 60 -2.17 25.39 -25.60
N ASP A 61 -3.21 24.63 -25.25
CA ASP A 61 -4.46 25.17 -24.68
C ASP A 61 -4.32 25.35 -23.17
N PHE A 62 -3.96 26.58 -22.76
CA PHE A 62 -3.86 26.96 -21.34
C PHE A 62 -5.19 26.84 -20.58
N GLY A 63 -6.33 27.03 -21.25
CA GLY A 63 -7.64 26.89 -20.64
C GLY A 63 -7.93 25.43 -20.29
N ALA A 64 -7.69 24.52 -21.24
CA ALA A 64 -7.79 23.09 -21.03
C ALA A 64 -6.83 22.59 -19.94
N LEU A 65 -5.59 23.09 -19.91
CA LEU A 65 -4.63 22.75 -18.86
C LEU A 65 -5.11 23.18 -17.47
N ARG A 66 -5.65 24.40 -17.33
CA ARG A 66 -6.18 24.87 -16.05
C ARG A 66 -7.38 24.04 -15.60
N HIS A 67 -8.27 23.71 -16.54
CA HIS A 67 -9.40 22.82 -16.26
C HIS A 67 -8.92 21.45 -15.80
N TYR A 68 -7.95 20.86 -16.52
CA TYR A 68 -7.33 19.57 -16.20
C TYR A 68 -6.89 19.52 -14.73
N TRP A 69 -6.09 20.49 -14.28
CA TRP A 69 -5.59 20.50 -12.91
C TRP A 69 -6.71 20.63 -11.89
N SER A 70 -7.66 21.54 -12.09
CA SER A 70 -8.80 21.71 -11.18
C SER A 70 -9.68 20.46 -11.08
N TYR A 71 -9.78 19.69 -12.17
CA TYR A 71 -10.65 18.54 -12.27
C TYR A 71 -9.97 17.25 -11.78
N TYR A 72 -8.74 17.00 -12.21
CA TYR A 72 -8.01 15.75 -12.00
C TYR A 72 -7.03 15.75 -10.82
N LEU A 73 -6.80 16.88 -10.14
CA LEU A 73 -5.95 16.92 -8.94
C LEU A 73 -6.28 15.80 -7.92
N PRO A 74 -7.56 15.49 -7.59
CA PRO A 74 -7.87 14.37 -6.69
C PRO A 74 -7.39 13.01 -7.20
N VAL A 75 -7.42 12.77 -8.51
CA VAL A 75 -6.92 11.53 -9.13
C VAL A 75 -5.40 11.48 -9.09
N LEU A 76 -4.71 12.61 -9.31
CA LEU A 76 -3.25 12.69 -9.19
C LEU A 76 -2.78 12.40 -7.76
N GLN A 77 -3.48 12.94 -6.76
CA GLN A 77 -3.24 12.62 -5.35
C GLN A 77 -3.51 11.15 -5.04
N GLU A 78 -4.54 10.57 -5.65
CA GLU A 78 -4.86 9.16 -5.52
C GLU A 78 -3.74 8.25 -6.06
N ILE A 79 -3.14 8.55 -7.22
CA ILE A 79 -1.98 7.80 -7.75
C ILE A 79 -0.88 7.72 -6.70
N VAL A 80 -0.52 8.86 -6.11
CA VAL A 80 0.54 8.96 -5.08
C VAL A 80 0.22 8.10 -3.86
N VAL A 81 -0.99 8.21 -3.31
CA VAL A 81 -1.37 7.45 -2.10
C VAL A 81 -1.51 5.95 -2.40
N SER A 82 -1.86 5.58 -3.63
CA SER A 82 -2.04 4.19 -4.02
C SER A 82 -0.74 3.43 -4.20
N ASP A 83 0.34 4.14 -4.55
CA ASP A 83 1.68 3.56 -4.65
C ASP A 83 2.12 2.92 -3.33
N GLN A 84 1.71 3.52 -2.20
CA GLN A 84 1.93 2.97 -0.86
C GLN A 84 1.25 1.59 -0.70
N LEU A 85 -0.02 1.48 -1.09
CA LEU A 85 -0.78 0.23 -0.96
C LEU A 85 -0.25 -0.87 -1.92
N SER A 86 0.11 -0.52 -3.16
CA SER A 86 0.67 -1.49 -4.10
C SER A 86 2.02 -2.04 -3.62
N ARG A 87 2.88 -1.19 -3.03
CA ARG A 87 4.14 -1.61 -2.38
C ARG A 87 3.91 -2.51 -1.18
N MET A 88 2.93 -2.22 -0.32
CA MET A 88 2.60 -3.08 0.82
C MET A 88 2.15 -4.46 0.34
N MET A 89 1.28 -4.51 -0.66
CA MET A 89 0.81 -5.76 -1.26
C MET A 89 1.94 -6.60 -1.85
N ALA A 90 2.85 -5.95 -2.59
CA ALA A 90 4.00 -6.64 -3.17
C ALA A 90 4.99 -7.11 -2.08
N THR A 91 5.12 -6.36 -0.98
CA THR A 91 5.93 -6.72 0.19
C THR A 91 5.38 -7.98 0.86
N VAL A 92 4.09 -8.02 1.16
CA VAL A 92 3.46 -9.22 1.75
C VAL A 92 3.54 -10.41 0.80
N ALA A 93 3.31 -10.22 -0.50
CA ALA A 93 3.42 -11.31 -1.46
C ALA A 93 4.85 -11.89 -1.51
N ASP A 94 5.87 -11.05 -1.35
CA ASP A 94 7.26 -11.50 -1.17
C ASP A 94 7.46 -12.33 0.08
N MET A 95 6.98 -11.81 1.22
CA MET A 95 7.11 -12.48 2.51
C MET A 95 6.45 -13.85 2.45
N LYS A 96 5.20 -13.93 1.94
CA LYS A 96 4.50 -15.21 1.79
C LYS A 96 5.23 -16.18 0.86
N GLN A 97 5.83 -15.69 -0.23
CA GLN A 97 6.66 -16.52 -1.12
C GLN A 97 7.91 -17.05 -0.40
N GLN A 98 8.52 -16.25 0.47
CA GLN A 98 9.70 -16.64 1.27
C GLN A 98 9.36 -17.52 2.47
N ALA A 99 8.11 -17.47 2.97
CA ALA A 99 7.66 -18.19 4.16
C ALA A 99 7.35 -19.67 3.94
N GLY A 100 6.92 -20.04 2.74
CA GLY A 100 6.51 -21.41 2.43
C GLY A 100 7.55 -22.19 1.63
N ASP A 101 7.44 -23.52 1.66
CA ASP A 101 7.95 -24.40 0.62
C ASP A 101 7.16 -24.12 -0.69
N ALA A 102 7.50 -23.04 -1.39
CA ALA A 102 7.10 -22.68 -2.76
C ALA A 102 5.74 -23.24 -3.25
N HIS A 103 4.64 -22.98 -2.53
CA HIS A 103 3.31 -23.30 -3.04
C HIS A 103 3.04 -22.46 -4.31
N GLU A 104 2.54 -23.12 -5.37
CA GLU A 104 2.30 -22.52 -6.68
C GLU A 104 1.44 -21.25 -6.59
N SER A 105 0.45 -21.23 -5.69
CA SER A 105 -0.41 -20.07 -5.44
C SER A 105 0.33 -18.86 -4.86
N ALA A 106 1.33 -19.06 -3.99
CA ALA A 106 2.15 -17.98 -3.42
C ALA A 106 3.07 -17.37 -4.49
N ALA A 107 3.67 -18.20 -5.34
CA ALA A 107 4.47 -17.74 -6.47
C ALA A 107 3.62 -16.99 -7.51
N SER A 108 2.43 -17.50 -7.82
CA SER A 108 1.45 -16.84 -8.70
C SER A 108 1.01 -15.48 -8.14
N PHE A 109 0.65 -15.44 -6.85
CA PHE A 109 0.28 -14.19 -6.18
C PHE A 109 1.42 -13.17 -6.20
N PHE A 110 2.65 -13.59 -5.89
CA PHE A 110 3.82 -12.72 -5.98
C PHE A 110 3.99 -12.14 -7.39
N ALA A 111 3.97 -12.97 -8.43
CA ALA A 111 4.11 -12.51 -9.81
C ALA A 111 3.06 -11.44 -10.17
N ILE A 112 1.81 -11.67 -9.77
CA ILE A 112 0.70 -10.73 -10.01
C ILE A 112 0.85 -9.44 -9.19
N ALA A 113 1.13 -9.54 -7.89
CA ALA A 113 1.33 -8.38 -7.02
C ALA A 113 2.51 -7.51 -7.48
N ASN A 114 3.60 -8.15 -7.92
CA ASN A 114 4.75 -7.47 -8.48
C ASN A 114 4.43 -6.76 -9.80
N GLY A 115 3.67 -7.39 -10.70
CA GLY A 115 3.19 -6.76 -11.93
C GLY A 115 2.26 -5.57 -11.68
N VAL A 116 1.37 -5.67 -10.69
CA VAL A 116 0.54 -4.56 -10.22
C VAL A 116 1.39 -3.42 -9.67
N TYR A 117 2.38 -3.74 -8.83
CA TYR A 117 3.35 -2.77 -8.33
C TYR A 117 4.07 -2.03 -9.46
N PHE A 118 4.64 -2.73 -10.45
CA PHE A 118 5.34 -2.09 -11.56
C PHE A 118 4.44 -1.17 -12.40
N SER A 119 3.19 -1.59 -12.64
CA SER A 119 2.22 -0.76 -13.36
C SER A 119 1.86 0.51 -12.59
N GLY A 120 1.74 0.41 -11.26
CA GLY A 120 1.55 1.57 -10.37
C GLY A 120 2.78 2.49 -10.38
N LEU A 121 3.98 1.92 -10.28
CA LEU A 121 5.25 2.65 -10.32
C LEU A 121 5.41 3.43 -11.63
N GLU A 122 4.99 2.86 -12.76
CA GLU A 122 4.97 3.57 -14.04
C GLU A 122 4.08 4.82 -13.99
N CYS A 123 2.87 4.71 -13.43
CA CYS A 123 1.96 5.84 -13.26
C CYS A 123 2.56 6.91 -12.33
N SER A 124 3.17 6.49 -11.22
CA SER A 124 3.88 7.35 -10.27
C SER A 124 5.05 8.09 -10.95
N ASN A 125 5.82 7.41 -11.80
CA ASN A 125 6.92 8.01 -12.55
C ASN A 125 6.43 9.03 -13.59
N ARG A 126 5.35 8.72 -14.32
CA ARG A 126 4.72 9.66 -15.24
C ARG A 126 4.20 10.90 -14.51
N LEU A 127 3.62 10.73 -13.32
CA LEU A 127 3.22 11.83 -12.46
C LEU A 127 4.41 12.66 -11.97
N ALA A 128 5.52 12.03 -11.61
CA ALA A 128 6.75 12.73 -11.25
C ALA A 128 7.27 13.59 -12.41
N ASN A 129 7.23 13.07 -13.64
CA ASN A 129 7.59 13.84 -14.84
C ASN A 129 6.64 15.03 -15.07
N LEU A 130 5.34 14.84 -14.84
CA LEU A 130 4.34 15.91 -14.93
C LEU A 130 4.66 17.05 -13.94
N LEU A 131 5.12 16.73 -12.72
CA LEU A 131 5.57 17.73 -11.72
C LEU A 131 6.83 18.51 -12.15
N LEU A 132 7.69 17.94 -13.00
CA LEU A 132 8.90 18.59 -13.50
C LEU A 132 8.63 19.56 -14.66
N THR A 133 7.53 19.37 -15.38
CA THR A 133 7.12 20.22 -16.50
C THR A 133 5.78 20.90 -16.22
N PRO A 134 5.72 21.83 -15.25
CA PRO A 134 4.46 22.43 -14.85
C PRO A 134 3.90 23.35 -15.94
N ALA A 135 2.64 23.13 -16.30
CA ALA A 135 1.89 23.97 -17.23
C ALA A 135 0.42 24.07 -16.78
N GLY A 136 -0.14 25.28 -16.80
CA GLY A 136 -1.54 25.56 -16.46
C GLY A 136 -1.96 25.27 -15.02
N VAL A 137 -1.01 25.18 -14.08
CA VAL A 137 -1.25 24.85 -12.67
C VAL A 137 -0.81 25.95 -11.75
N GLU A 138 -1.53 26.12 -10.64
CA GLU A 138 -1.11 27.03 -9.58
C GLU A 138 0.07 26.42 -8.81
N THR A 139 1.08 27.23 -8.52
CA THR A 139 2.29 26.78 -7.78
C THR A 139 1.94 26.09 -6.47
N ARG A 140 0.85 26.53 -5.82
CA ARG A 140 0.33 25.92 -4.59
C ARG A 140 0.00 24.44 -4.79
N ASP A 141 -0.73 24.08 -5.83
CA ASP A 141 -1.20 22.70 -6.05
C ASP A 141 -0.04 21.77 -6.39
N LEU A 142 0.93 22.25 -7.17
CA LEU A 142 2.18 21.52 -7.42
C LEU A 142 2.96 21.25 -6.13
N VAL A 143 3.13 22.28 -5.29
CA VAL A 143 3.85 22.16 -4.03
C VAL A 143 3.12 21.20 -3.09
N MET A 144 1.78 21.26 -3.02
CA MET A 144 0.97 20.34 -2.22
C MET A 144 1.10 18.90 -2.71
N LEU A 145 1.01 18.66 -4.03
CA LEU A 145 1.13 17.32 -4.60
C LEU A 145 2.54 16.74 -4.41
N ASN A 146 3.59 17.54 -4.60
CA ASN A 146 4.97 17.10 -4.34
C ASN A 146 5.24 16.83 -2.86
N ARG A 147 4.64 17.62 -1.94
CA ARG A 147 4.72 17.37 -0.50
C ARG A 147 4.00 16.09 -0.10
N LEU A 148 2.81 15.84 -0.65
CA LEU A 148 2.10 14.58 -0.48
C LEU A 148 2.97 13.41 -0.95
N ARG A 149 3.57 13.50 -2.14
CA ARG A 149 4.46 12.47 -2.69
C ARG A 149 5.59 12.11 -1.74
N ARG A 150 6.38 13.09 -1.31
CA ARG A 150 7.49 12.87 -0.37
C ARG A 150 7.03 12.32 0.99
N THR A 151 5.84 12.73 1.43
CA THR A 151 5.26 12.28 2.69
C THR A 151 4.84 10.81 2.56
N CYS A 152 4.21 10.42 1.45
CA CYS A 152 3.92 9.03 1.13
C CYS A 152 5.18 8.17 1.06
N GLU A 153 6.21 8.62 0.32
CA GLU A 153 7.50 7.93 0.20
C GLU A 153 8.08 7.58 1.59
N ARG A 154 8.14 8.57 2.49
CA ARG A 154 8.68 8.39 3.84
C ARG A 154 7.85 7.43 4.70
N TRP A 155 6.52 7.54 4.67
CA TRP A 155 5.65 6.66 5.45
C TRP A 155 5.59 5.23 4.90
N THR A 156 5.75 5.06 3.59
CA THR A 156 5.93 3.75 2.97
C THR A 156 7.19 3.06 3.50
N ASP A 157 8.32 3.77 3.58
CA ASP A 157 9.54 3.15 4.14
C ASP A 157 9.39 2.79 5.61
N TRP A 158 8.69 3.61 6.40
CA TRP A 158 8.36 3.27 7.79
C TRP A 158 7.50 2.00 7.87
N GLN A 159 6.46 1.88 7.04
CA GLN A 159 5.62 0.69 7.00
C GLN A 159 6.39 -0.56 6.56
N ILE A 160 7.29 -0.45 5.59
CA ILE A 160 8.15 -1.59 5.22
C ILE A 160 9.11 -1.92 6.37
N GLY A 161 9.66 -0.92 7.07
CA GLY A 161 10.41 -1.15 8.30
C GLY A 161 9.60 -1.95 9.34
N LEU A 162 8.32 -1.60 9.50
CA LEU A 162 7.38 -2.30 10.38
C LEU A 162 7.11 -3.75 9.93
N THR A 163 6.95 -4.03 8.63
CA THR A 163 6.76 -5.42 8.15
C THR A 163 8.01 -6.28 8.31
N ASN A 164 9.17 -5.66 8.57
CA ASN A 164 10.48 -6.32 8.63
C ASN A 164 11.00 -6.48 10.07
N LEU A 165 10.11 -6.50 11.06
CA LEU A 165 10.48 -6.78 12.47
C LEU A 165 10.82 -8.26 12.70
N GLY A 166 10.22 -9.16 11.92
CA GLY A 166 10.40 -10.61 12.01
C GLY A 166 11.65 -11.17 11.30
N SER A 167 11.59 -12.48 11.00
CA SER A 167 12.70 -13.26 10.41
C SER A 167 12.85 -13.06 8.90
N GLN A 168 11.78 -12.69 8.20
CA GLN A 168 11.78 -12.48 6.75
C GLN A 168 12.06 -11.01 6.45
N ARG A 169 13.13 -10.77 5.69
CA ARG A 169 13.65 -9.43 5.45
C ARG A 169 13.62 -9.11 3.95
N SER A 170 12.72 -8.23 3.55
CA SER A 170 12.70 -7.64 2.22
C SER A 170 12.42 -6.14 2.30
N PHE A 171 13.44 -5.36 1.95
CA PHE A 171 13.36 -3.90 1.80
C PHE A 171 13.26 -3.48 0.33
N ARG A 172 13.06 -4.43 -0.60
CA ARG A 172 13.13 -4.17 -2.06
C ARG A 172 12.09 -3.18 -2.57
N PHE A 173 11.03 -2.97 -1.81
CA PHE A 173 9.94 -2.05 -2.15
C PHE A 173 10.03 -0.70 -1.42
N CYS A 174 11.09 -0.46 -0.65
CA CYS A 174 11.38 0.86 -0.11
C CYS A 174 11.67 1.84 -1.24
N PHE A 175 11.34 3.11 -0.99
CA PHE A 175 11.91 4.22 -1.75
C PHE A 175 13.35 4.48 -1.34
N ASP A 176 13.64 4.34 -0.04
CA ASP A 176 14.95 4.51 0.56
C ASP A 176 15.18 3.37 1.55
N VAL A 177 16.08 2.45 1.19
CA VAL A 177 16.36 1.24 1.96
C VAL A 177 16.96 1.59 3.32
N ASP A 178 17.94 2.50 3.36
CA ASP A 178 18.60 2.91 4.61
C ASP A 178 17.60 3.53 5.59
N ARG A 179 16.66 4.32 5.08
CA ARG A 179 15.57 4.88 5.89
C ARG A 179 14.63 3.79 6.42
N GLY A 180 14.26 2.82 5.59
CA GLY A 180 13.43 1.68 6.01
C GLY A 180 14.10 0.84 7.11
N GLU A 181 15.41 0.60 6.97
CA GLU A 181 16.20 -0.12 7.97
C GLU A 181 16.31 0.65 9.28
N THR A 182 16.55 1.96 9.21
CA THR A 182 16.57 2.84 10.38
C THR A 182 15.25 2.78 11.15
N PHE A 183 14.12 2.87 10.45
CA PHE A 183 12.80 2.75 11.09
C PHE A 183 12.58 1.38 11.74
N ARG A 184 12.99 0.28 11.07
CA ARG A 184 12.96 -1.06 11.67
C ARG A 184 13.75 -1.09 12.98
N ASP A 185 14.96 -0.55 12.97
CA ASP A 185 15.85 -0.60 14.13
C ASP A 185 15.33 0.24 15.29
N GLU A 186 14.72 1.41 15.01
CA GLU A 186 14.00 2.20 16.01
C GLU A 186 12.82 1.42 16.64
N LEU A 187 12.03 0.73 15.81
CA LEU A 187 10.89 -0.07 16.27
C LEU A 187 11.34 -1.30 17.11
N LYS A 188 12.51 -1.87 16.82
CA LYS A 188 13.10 -2.95 17.64
C LYS A 188 13.52 -2.52 19.03
N LEU A 189 13.70 -1.22 19.29
CA LEU A 189 14.01 -0.70 20.63
C LEU A 189 12.80 -0.75 21.57
N SER A 190 11.58 -0.97 21.05
CA SER A 190 10.39 -1.17 21.88
C SER A 190 10.56 -2.41 22.77
N LYS A 191 10.49 -2.22 24.08
CA LYS A 191 10.81 -3.25 25.09
C LYS A 191 9.72 -4.30 25.25
N ASP A 192 8.48 -3.95 24.90
CA ASP A 192 7.33 -4.83 24.97
C ASP A 192 6.37 -4.62 23.78
N ARG A 193 5.49 -5.59 23.55
CA ARG A 193 4.52 -5.60 22.43
C ARG A 193 3.48 -4.48 22.54
N GLY A 194 3.05 -4.14 23.75
CA GLY A 194 2.04 -3.10 23.97
C GLY A 194 2.56 -1.71 23.57
N GLN A 195 3.84 -1.43 23.87
CA GLN A 195 4.52 -0.22 23.44
C GLN A 195 4.65 -0.14 21.92
N LEU A 196 5.02 -1.25 21.27
CA LEU A 196 5.11 -1.31 19.81
C LEU A 196 3.75 -1.06 19.14
N GLU A 197 2.68 -1.68 19.65
CA GLU A 197 1.33 -1.52 19.14
C GLU A 197 0.84 -0.07 19.30
N LEU A 198 0.99 0.51 20.49
CA LEU A 198 0.64 1.90 20.76
C LEU A 198 1.45 2.87 19.87
N ALA A 199 2.76 2.66 19.75
CA ALA A 199 3.62 3.47 18.88
C ALA A 199 3.16 3.39 17.42
N THR A 200 2.83 2.20 16.94
CA THR A 200 2.37 1.96 15.57
C THR A 200 1.00 2.60 15.29
N GLN A 201 0.08 2.56 16.26
CA GLN A 201 -1.19 3.27 16.17
C GLN A 201 -0.99 4.79 16.12
N LEU A 202 -0.15 5.34 17.00
CA LEU A 202 0.16 6.78 17.01
C LEU A 202 0.83 7.24 15.70
N LEU A 203 1.76 6.45 15.18
CA LEU A 203 2.44 6.73 13.91
C LEU A 203 1.47 6.62 12.74
N THR A 204 0.55 5.64 12.74
CA THR A 204 -0.52 5.55 11.73
C THR A 204 -1.42 6.78 11.77
N MET A 205 -1.84 7.23 12.95
CA MET A 205 -2.66 8.45 13.08
C MET A 205 -1.90 9.70 12.63
N SER A 206 -0.61 9.79 12.95
CA SER A 206 0.28 10.86 12.47
C SER A 206 0.40 10.85 10.95
N MET A 207 0.58 9.67 10.35
CA MET A 207 0.60 9.48 8.90
C MET A 207 -0.69 9.99 8.26
N LEU A 208 -1.85 9.51 8.72
CA LEU A 208 -3.15 9.92 8.18
C LEU A 208 -3.37 11.43 8.34
N GLY A 209 -3.04 11.99 9.50
CA GLY A 209 -3.10 13.44 9.75
C GLY A 209 -2.16 14.24 8.85
N SER A 210 -1.01 13.69 8.48
CA SER A 210 -0.09 14.32 7.53
C SER A 210 -0.64 14.32 6.09
N TYR A 211 -1.34 13.27 5.67
CA TYR A 211 -1.97 13.18 4.36
C TYR A 211 -3.16 14.14 4.23
N GLN A 212 -4.00 14.24 5.25
CA GLN A 212 -5.17 15.13 5.25
C GLN A 212 -4.83 16.60 4.96
N ARG A 213 -3.61 17.03 5.28
CA ARG A 213 -3.14 18.41 5.01
C ARG A 213 -2.95 18.70 3.52
N TYR A 214 -2.73 17.66 2.70
CA TYR A 214 -2.41 17.79 1.28
C TYR A 214 -3.49 17.25 0.36
N LEU A 215 -4.36 16.38 0.86
CA LEU A 215 -5.44 15.78 0.09
C LEU A 215 -6.59 16.75 -0.15
N SER A 216 -7.17 16.67 -1.34
CA SER A 216 -8.44 17.29 -1.67
C SER A 216 -9.57 16.68 -0.84
N LYS A 217 -10.65 17.43 -0.63
CA LYS A 217 -11.89 16.87 -0.05
C LYS A 217 -12.72 16.09 -1.07
N ARG A 218 -12.40 16.24 -2.37
CA ARG A 218 -13.09 15.53 -3.45
C ARG A 218 -12.48 14.15 -3.60
N ASP A 219 -13.34 13.16 -3.81
CA ASP A 219 -12.90 11.84 -4.25
C ASP A 219 -12.37 11.92 -5.69
N GLY A 220 -11.28 11.19 -5.97
CA GLY A 220 -10.84 10.88 -7.33
C GLY A 220 -11.71 9.79 -7.94
N LEU A 221 -11.22 8.55 -7.98
CA LEU A 221 -11.92 7.40 -8.57
C LEU A 221 -12.61 6.59 -7.47
N LYS A 222 -13.67 7.17 -6.90
CA LYS A 222 -14.39 6.65 -5.72
C LYS A 222 -14.71 5.15 -5.77
N ARG A 223 -15.21 4.68 -6.91
CA ARG A 223 -15.64 3.29 -7.16
C ARG A 223 -14.46 2.35 -7.32
N ASN A 224 -13.44 2.76 -8.09
CA ASN A 224 -12.23 1.97 -8.29
C ASN A 224 -11.45 1.78 -7.00
N ASN A 225 -11.39 2.81 -6.14
CA ASN A 225 -10.81 2.68 -4.80
C ASN A 225 -11.49 1.55 -4.03
N GLN A 226 -12.82 1.56 -4.00
CA GLN A 226 -13.62 0.57 -3.27
C GLN A 226 -13.41 -0.85 -3.82
N GLN A 227 -13.51 -1.02 -5.15
CA GLN A 227 -13.30 -2.32 -5.80
C GLN A 227 -11.90 -2.88 -5.55
N TRP A 228 -10.88 -2.02 -5.49
CA TRP A 228 -9.52 -2.45 -5.21
C TRP A 228 -9.38 -2.96 -3.77
N VAL A 229 -9.92 -2.24 -2.78
CA VAL A 229 -9.92 -2.71 -1.39
C VAL A 229 -10.73 -3.99 -1.24
N GLU A 230 -11.92 -4.08 -1.83
CA GLU A 230 -12.73 -5.31 -1.83
C GLU A 230 -11.95 -6.50 -2.42
N SER A 231 -11.22 -6.28 -3.52
CA SER A 231 -10.39 -7.32 -4.12
C SER A 231 -9.20 -7.74 -3.26
N ILE A 232 -8.63 -6.81 -2.48
CA ILE A 232 -7.57 -7.14 -1.52
C ILE A 232 -8.14 -7.88 -0.31
N MET A 233 -9.29 -7.47 0.20
CA MET A 233 -9.99 -8.18 1.28
C MET A 233 -10.30 -9.62 0.88
N ALA A 234 -10.63 -9.89 -0.39
CA ALA A 234 -10.83 -11.23 -0.90
C ALA A 234 -9.55 -12.10 -0.91
N LEU A 235 -8.36 -11.48 -0.89
CA LEU A 235 -7.08 -12.19 -0.73
C LEU A 235 -6.77 -12.52 0.73
N LEU A 236 -7.45 -11.87 1.68
CA LEU A 236 -7.26 -12.11 3.10
C LEU A 236 -8.08 -13.35 3.50
N HIS A 237 -7.42 -14.33 4.11
CA HIS A 237 -8.10 -15.52 4.61
C HIS A 237 -9.05 -15.15 5.76
N PRO A 238 -10.25 -15.76 5.88
CA PRO A 238 -11.17 -15.51 6.99
C PRO A 238 -10.53 -15.76 8.36
N ALA A 239 -9.61 -16.71 8.46
CA ALA A 239 -8.84 -16.98 9.68
C ALA A 239 -7.76 -15.93 9.97
N MET A 240 -7.71 -14.82 9.23
CA MET A 240 -6.98 -13.63 9.67
C MET A 240 -7.88 -12.66 10.41
N PHE A 241 -9.17 -12.96 10.58
CA PHE A 241 -10.11 -12.12 11.32
C PHE A 241 -10.63 -12.86 12.56
N ASP A 242 -10.85 -12.12 13.64
CA ASP A 242 -11.53 -12.62 14.81
C ASP A 242 -13.04 -12.75 14.54
N LEU A 243 -13.79 -13.24 15.54
CA LEU A 243 -15.25 -13.41 15.43
C LEU A 243 -16.01 -12.09 15.22
N THR A 244 -15.36 -10.94 15.41
CA THR A 244 -15.92 -9.60 15.17
C THR A 244 -15.51 -9.01 13.81
N GLY A 245 -14.70 -9.74 13.03
CA GLY A 245 -14.20 -9.30 11.73
C GLY A 245 -12.97 -8.38 11.82
N LEU A 246 -12.30 -8.32 12.97
CA LEU A 246 -11.06 -7.55 13.15
C LEU A 246 -9.84 -8.42 12.87
N PRO A 247 -8.78 -7.90 12.21
CA PRO A 247 -7.58 -8.69 11.94
C PRO A 247 -6.96 -9.26 13.21
N MET A 248 -6.73 -10.58 13.25
CA MET A 248 -6.02 -11.23 14.34
C MET A 248 -4.55 -10.80 14.34
N SER A 249 -3.99 -10.67 15.54
CA SER A 249 -2.55 -10.46 15.71
C SER A 249 -1.89 -11.79 16.08
N VAL A 250 -0.66 -12.05 15.60
CA VAL A 250 0.01 -13.36 15.73
C VAL A 250 -0.01 -13.83 17.21
N PRO A 251 -0.53 -15.05 17.51
CA PRO A 251 -0.26 -15.72 18.78
C PRO A 251 1.22 -16.11 18.82
N GLY A 252 1.95 -15.66 19.83
CA GLY A 252 3.39 -15.93 19.94
C GLY A 252 3.74 -17.39 19.71
N SER A 253 4.71 -17.65 18.85
CA SER A 253 5.33 -18.94 18.57
C SER A 253 6.16 -19.46 19.76
N GLN A 254 5.55 -19.49 20.95
CA GLN A 254 6.10 -20.10 22.16
C GLN A 254 5.13 -21.02 22.91
N SER A 255 3.85 -21.15 22.49
CA SER A 255 2.90 -22.03 23.18
C SER A 255 2.50 -23.31 22.43
N ALA A 256 3.02 -23.54 21.22
CA ALA A 256 2.66 -24.72 20.43
C ALA A 256 3.45 -26.00 20.77
N GLN A 257 4.45 -25.95 21.67
CA GLN A 257 5.22 -27.13 22.09
C GLN A 257 4.87 -27.68 23.48
N GLU A 258 4.08 -26.97 24.31
CA GLU A 258 3.79 -27.43 25.67
C GLU A 258 2.51 -28.28 25.83
N ASN A 259 1.64 -28.36 24.81
CA ASN A 259 0.36 -29.09 24.91
C ASN A 259 0.32 -30.46 24.22
N ALA A 260 1.44 -30.98 23.71
CA ALA A 260 1.51 -32.32 23.10
C ALA A 260 1.96 -33.44 24.06
N GLY A 261 2.19 -33.14 25.35
CA GLY A 261 2.85 -34.05 26.30
C GLY A 261 2.01 -34.57 27.48
N SER A 262 0.69 -34.39 27.50
CA SER A 262 -0.09 -34.68 28.71
C SER A 262 -1.52 -35.19 28.46
N VAL A 263 -1.70 -36.18 27.59
CA VAL A 263 -2.89 -37.05 27.66
C VAL A 263 -2.51 -38.45 27.18
N PHE A 264 -1.79 -39.23 28.00
CA PHE A 264 -1.83 -40.70 28.02
C PHE A 264 -1.13 -41.18 29.30
N THR A 265 -1.90 -41.27 30.38
CA THR A 265 -1.84 -42.28 31.45
C THR A 265 -3.15 -42.25 32.20
#